data_AF-A0A0A9W5Y8-F1
#
_entry.id   AF-A0A0A9W5Y8-F1
#
_cell.length_a   1.000
_cell.length_b   1.000
_cell.length_c   1.000
_cell.angle_alpha   90.00
_cell.angle_beta   90.00
_cell.angle_gamma   90.00
#
_symmetry.space_group_name_H-M   'P 1'
#
loop_
_entity.id
_entity.type
_entity.pdbx_description
1 polymer ?
#
loop_
_entity_poly.entity_id
_entity_poly.type
_entity_poly.pdbx_seq_one_letter_code
_entity_poly.pdbx_strand_id
1 'polypeptide(L)'
;MADPSEHPLEACASPDVVEIGCSLDLEGCLVKFPFQPYNVQKEYMAKVISALNAGSVAALESPTGTGKTLSLLCSTLAWVEKNKMAARMDTGLGADRDDVPDWSGKFFKKTVFYASRTHSQLSKAMSELRRTDYKLMKATVLGSRDQMCVHPDLPVEESMTAKNVFCQSQLKAKTCRFYPRVEAMKSDRSFFLVRDIEDLVAKSKKHGCCPFYMSRHLQEEADIIFLPCNIRTLQENSENIWAVLHALFSHCLHKRIKFLLQSHQLLLHEH
;
A
#
# COMPACT_ATOMS: atom_id res chain seq x y z
N MET A 1 40.41 -38.37 -17.09
CA MET A 1 40.40 -37.19 -16.21
C MET A 1 39.48 -36.17 -16.86
N ALA A 2 38.44 -35.78 -16.15
CA ALA A 2 37.44 -34.83 -16.60
C ALA A 2 37.90 -33.39 -16.33
N ASP A 3 37.64 -32.49 -17.28
CA ASP A 3 37.33 -31.08 -17.00
C ASP A 3 36.23 -30.63 -17.97
N PRO A 4 35.00 -30.39 -17.47
CA PRO A 4 33.92 -29.78 -18.22
C PRO A 4 33.69 -28.35 -17.70
N SER A 5 34.21 -27.34 -18.38
CA SER A 5 33.91 -25.94 -18.04
C SER A 5 34.04 -24.96 -19.21
N GLU A 6 33.23 -25.16 -20.27
CA GLU A 6 32.87 -24.08 -21.20
C GLU A 6 31.36 -24.14 -21.50
N HIS A 7 30.57 -23.35 -20.78
CA HIS A 7 29.21 -22.97 -21.17
C HIS A 7 29.27 -21.53 -21.70
N PRO A 8 28.98 -21.27 -22.98
CA PRO A 8 28.81 -19.92 -23.47
C PRO A 8 27.53 -19.30 -22.92
N LEU A 9 27.72 -18.14 -22.29
CA LEU A 9 26.70 -17.13 -22.03
C LEU A 9 26.09 -16.61 -23.35
N GLU A 10 24.86 -16.14 -23.23
CA GLU A 10 24.12 -15.26 -24.15
C GLU A 10 23.48 -15.87 -25.39
N ALA A 11 22.14 -16.00 -25.31
CA ALA A 11 21.28 -15.55 -26.39
C ALA A 11 20.37 -14.44 -25.84
N CYS A 12 20.69 -13.21 -26.22
CA CYS A 12 19.82 -12.05 -26.12
C CYS A 12 18.50 -12.34 -26.85
N ALA A 13 17.37 -12.08 -26.19
CA ALA A 13 16.09 -11.87 -26.85
C ALA A 13 15.54 -10.52 -26.42
N SER A 14 15.51 -9.59 -27.36
CA SER A 14 14.67 -8.38 -27.39
C SER A 14 13.93 -8.38 -28.73
N PRO A 15 12.89 -7.56 -28.96
CA PRO A 15 11.86 -7.00 -28.08
C PRO A 15 10.45 -7.54 -28.51
N ASP A 16 9.37 -7.05 -27.88
CA ASP A 16 7.96 -7.29 -28.24
C ASP A 16 7.29 -8.60 -27.75
N VAL A 17 7.27 -8.81 -26.43
CA VAL A 17 6.32 -9.76 -25.83
C VAL A 17 5.00 -9.02 -25.56
N VAL A 18 3.98 -9.40 -26.33
CA VAL A 18 2.58 -9.05 -26.10
C VAL A 18 2.22 -9.28 -24.63
N GLU A 19 1.76 -8.24 -23.93
CA GLU A 19 1.24 -8.31 -22.55
C GLU A 19 -0.03 -9.17 -22.51
N ILE A 20 0.12 -10.49 -22.44
CA ILE A 20 -0.99 -11.39 -22.14
C ILE A 20 -1.08 -11.46 -20.61
N GLY A 21 -1.95 -10.64 -20.04
CA GLY A 21 -2.30 -10.72 -18.62
C GLY A 21 -2.76 -12.16 -18.30
N CYS A 22 -2.21 -12.74 -17.22
CA CYS A 22 -2.52 -14.08 -16.78
C CYS A 22 -3.36 -14.02 -15.50
N SER A 23 -4.45 -14.80 -15.44
CA SER A 23 -5.26 -14.95 -14.23
C SER A 23 -5.03 -16.32 -13.61
N LEU A 24 -4.69 -16.36 -12.33
CA LEU A 24 -4.40 -17.58 -11.58
C LEU A 24 -5.33 -17.68 -10.38
N ASP A 25 -5.99 -18.82 -10.22
CA ASP A 25 -6.72 -19.10 -8.99
C ASP A 25 -5.75 -19.68 -7.94
N LEU A 26 -5.58 -18.96 -6.84
CA LEU A 26 -4.79 -19.37 -5.68
C LEU A 26 -5.67 -19.29 -4.43
N GLU A 27 -6.00 -20.44 -3.84
CA GLU A 27 -6.87 -20.54 -2.66
C GLU A 27 -8.23 -19.82 -2.81
N GLY A 28 -8.83 -19.92 -4.01
CA GLY A 28 -10.09 -19.26 -4.35
C GLY A 28 -9.95 -17.74 -4.49
N CYS A 29 -8.74 -17.22 -4.70
CA CYS A 29 -8.47 -15.82 -5.02
C CYS A 29 -7.95 -15.74 -6.46
N LEU A 30 -8.70 -15.04 -7.32
CA LEU A 30 -8.31 -14.81 -8.71
C LEU A 30 -7.23 -13.72 -8.79
N VAL A 31 -5.97 -14.13 -8.90
CA VAL A 31 -4.81 -13.24 -9.01
C VAL A 31 -4.57 -12.89 -10.47
N LYS A 32 -4.73 -11.61 -10.82
CA LYS A 32 -4.41 -11.02 -12.11
C LYS A 32 -2.93 -10.62 -12.11
N PHE A 33 -2.10 -11.34 -12.85
CA PHE A 33 -0.67 -11.11 -12.95
C PHE A 33 -0.32 -10.58 -14.35
N PRO A 34 0.56 -9.58 -14.48
CA PRO A 34 0.80 -8.91 -15.77
C PRO A 34 1.52 -9.78 -16.81
N PHE A 35 2.05 -10.93 -16.42
CA PHE A 35 2.67 -11.92 -17.30
C PHE A 35 2.49 -13.33 -16.71
N GLN A 36 3.02 -14.37 -17.37
CA GLN A 36 2.98 -15.71 -16.81
C GLN A 36 3.93 -15.83 -15.60
N PRO A 37 3.44 -16.05 -14.37
CA PRO A 37 4.31 -16.11 -13.20
C PRO A 37 5.14 -17.38 -13.15
N TYR A 38 6.37 -17.27 -12.66
CA TYR A 38 7.25 -18.40 -12.35
C TYR A 38 6.69 -19.24 -11.19
N ASN A 39 7.08 -20.51 -11.10
CA ASN A 39 6.62 -21.40 -10.01
C ASN A 39 6.95 -20.83 -8.62
N VAL A 40 8.15 -20.26 -8.44
CA VAL A 40 8.55 -19.59 -7.19
C VAL A 40 7.66 -18.39 -6.84
N GLN A 41 7.14 -17.65 -7.84
CA GLN A 41 6.21 -16.55 -7.63
C GLN A 41 4.83 -17.08 -7.24
N LYS A 42 4.36 -18.17 -7.87
CA LYS A 42 3.09 -18.83 -7.52
C LYS A 42 3.10 -19.33 -6.07
N GLU A 43 4.17 -20.01 -5.67
CA GLU A 43 4.36 -20.47 -4.28
C GLU A 43 4.41 -19.30 -3.29
N TYR A 44 5.10 -18.22 -3.65
CA TYR A 44 5.15 -17.01 -2.83
C TYR A 44 3.75 -16.39 -2.67
N MET A 45 3.01 -16.21 -3.75
CA MET A 45 1.66 -15.64 -3.75
C MET A 45 0.66 -16.52 -2.97
N ALA A 46 0.75 -17.84 -3.11
CA ALA A 46 -0.08 -18.78 -2.35
C ALA A 46 0.16 -18.61 -0.84
N LYS A 47 1.43 -18.57 -0.40
CA LYS A 47 1.76 -18.33 1.02
C LYS A 47 1.27 -16.98 1.54
N VAL A 48 1.30 -15.92 0.74
CA VAL A 48 0.73 -14.61 1.11
C VAL A 48 -0.78 -14.74 1.34
N ILE A 49 -1.50 -15.36 0.41
CA ILE A 49 -2.95 -15.52 0.49
C ILE A 49 -3.34 -16.39 1.69
N SER A 50 -2.63 -17.49 1.92
CA SER A 50 -2.82 -18.37 3.08
C SER A 50 -2.70 -17.60 4.40
N ALA A 51 -1.65 -16.79 4.55
CA ALA A 51 -1.46 -15.97 5.74
C ALA A 51 -2.57 -14.93 5.93
N LEU A 52 -3.01 -14.28 4.84
CA LEU A 52 -4.12 -13.31 4.87
C LEU A 52 -5.45 -13.97 5.24
N ASN A 53 -5.73 -15.16 4.71
CA ASN A 53 -6.92 -15.95 5.05
C ASN A 53 -6.91 -16.39 6.52
N ALA A 54 -5.74 -16.79 7.03
CA ALA A 54 -5.57 -17.17 8.43
C ALA A 54 -5.53 -15.97 9.39
N GLY A 55 -5.40 -14.74 8.89
CA GLY A 55 -5.20 -13.55 9.72
C GLY A 55 -3.89 -13.58 10.52
N SER A 56 -2.88 -14.32 10.03
CA SER A 56 -1.61 -14.57 10.72
C SER A 56 -0.45 -13.73 10.16
N VAL A 57 0.63 -13.63 10.94
CA VAL A 57 1.87 -12.97 10.50
C VAL A 57 2.71 -13.98 9.71
N ALA A 58 3.12 -13.61 8.49
CA ALA A 58 4.03 -14.40 7.68
C ALA A 58 5.36 -13.68 7.42
N ALA A 59 6.46 -14.39 7.66
CA ALA A 59 7.80 -13.98 7.22
C ALA A 59 8.14 -14.73 5.94
N LEU A 60 8.10 -14.03 4.81
CA LEU A 60 8.30 -14.64 3.49
C LEU A 60 9.61 -14.17 2.86
N GLU A 61 10.53 -15.12 2.65
CA GLU A 61 11.75 -14.90 1.91
C GLU A 61 11.62 -15.39 0.47
N SER A 62 12.38 -14.74 -0.43
CA SER A 62 12.47 -15.15 -1.82
C SER A 62 13.83 -14.70 -2.39
N PRO A 63 14.31 -15.26 -3.51
CA PRO A 63 15.53 -14.79 -4.16
C PRO A 63 15.39 -13.37 -4.72
N THR A 64 16.45 -12.56 -4.71
CA THR A 64 16.48 -11.25 -5.38
C THR A 64 16.17 -11.37 -6.87
N GLY A 65 15.48 -10.38 -7.45
CA GLY A 65 15.23 -10.33 -8.90
C GLY A 65 14.01 -11.12 -9.39
N THR A 66 13.31 -11.84 -8.52
CA THR A 66 12.14 -12.67 -8.88
C THR A 66 10.80 -11.93 -8.85
N GLY A 67 10.78 -10.58 -8.85
CA GLY A 67 9.52 -9.82 -8.85
C GLY A 67 8.70 -9.93 -7.56
N LYS A 68 9.36 -9.90 -6.41
CA LYS A 68 8.73 -10.02 -5.07
C LYS A 68 7.66 -8.96 -4.81
N THR A 69 7.99 -7.69 -5.07
CA THR A 69 7.08 -6.56 -4.88
C THR A 69 5.82 -6.74 -5.71
N LEU A 70 5.98 -7.13 -6.96
CA LEU A 70 4.87 -7.39 -7.87
C LEU A 70 4.02 -8.58 -7.41
N SER A 71 4.65 -9.71 -7.08
CA SER A 71 3.97 -10.91 -6.54
C SER A 71 3.16 -10.58 -5.29
N LEU A 72 3.77 -9.85 -4.37
CA LEU A 72 3.13 -9.40 -3.14
C LEU A 72 1.92 -8.52 -3.42
N LEU A 73 2.10 -7.44 -4.19
CA LEU A 73 1.01 -6.52 -4.54
C LEU A 73 -0.15 -7.24 -5.22
N CYS A 74 0.12 -8.08 -6.22
CA CYS A 74 -0.93 -8.81 -6.94
C CYS A 74 -1.70 -9.77 -6.02
N SER A 75 -0.99 -10.59 -5.23
CA SER A 75 -1.65 -11.54 -4.32
C SER A 75 -2.49 -10.85 -3.24
N THR A 76 -1.99 -9.76 -2.65
CA THR A 76 -2.73 -9.04 -1.61
C THR A 76 -3.93 -8.29 -2.19
N LEU A 77 -3.77 -7.62 -3.33
CA LEU A 77 -4.87 -6.86 -3.94
C LEU A 77 -5.95 -7.79 -4.52
N ALA A 78 -5.58 -8.96 -5.03
CA ALA A 78 -6.54 -10.02 -5.37
C ALA A 78 -7.39 -10.41 -4.16
N TRP A 79 -6.75 -10.61 -3.01
CA TRP A 79 -7.42 -10.96 -1.77
C TRP A 79 -8.36 -9.83 -1.31
N VAL A 80 -7.95 -8.56 -1.39
CA VAL A 80 -8.83 -7.41 -1.09
C VAL A 80 -10.03 -7.36 -2.04
N GLU A 81 -9.81 -7.54 -3.34
CA GLU A 81 -10.87 -7.55 -4.36
C GLU A 81 -11.91 -8.65 -4.07
N LYS A 82 -11.46 -9.87 -3.75
CA LYS A 82 -12.31 -10.99 -3.32
C LYS A 82 -13.15 -10.63 -2.10
N ASN A 83 -12.54 -10.10 -1.04
CA ASN A 83 -13.25 -9.76 0.20
C ASN A 83 -14.30 -8.65 -0.02
N LYS A 84 -14.02 -7.68 -0.89
CA LYS A 84 -14.99 -6.66 -1.28
C LYS A 84 -16.16 -7.23 -2.07
N MET A 85 -15.89 -8.14 -3.00
CA MET A 85 -16.93 -8.82 -3.78
C MET A 85 -17.84 -9.65 -2.86
N ALA A 86 -17.26 -10.40 -1.94
CA ALA A 86 -18.00 -11.17 -0.94
C ALA A 86 -18.88 -10.27 -0.05
N ALA A 87 -18.34 -9.14 0.43
CA ALA A 87 -19.11 -8.18 1.22
C ALA A 87 -20.30 -7.57 0.44
N ARG A 88 -20.15 -7.34 -0.88
CA ARG A 88 -21.26 -6.87 -1.74
C ARG A 88 -22.34 -7.93 -1.92
N MET A 89 -21.95 -9.20 -2.06
CA MET A 89 -22.90 -10.31 -2.22
C MET A 89 -23.73 -10.54 -0.94
N ASP A 90 -23.12 -10.41 0.23
CA ASP A 90 -23.80 -10.56 1.52
C ASP A 90 -24.84 -9.45 1.78
N THR A 91 -24.63 -8.26 1.20
CA THR A 91 -25.55 -7.11 1.34
C THR A 91 -26.79 -7.14 0.43
N GLY A 92 -26.96 -8.13 -0.44
CA GLY A 92 -28.24 -8.41 -1.13
C GLY A 92 -28.81 -7.32 -2.06
N LEU A 93 -28.06 -6.29 -2.47
CA LEU A 93 -28.54 -5.27 -3.41
C LEU A 93 -28.03 -5.54 -4.83
N GLY A 94 -28.97 -5.97 -5.67
CA GLY A 94 -28.81 -6.02 -7.12
C GLY A 94 -28.47 -4.66 -7.70
N ALA A 95 -27.80 -4.70 -8.85
CA ALA A 95 -27.40 -3.54 -9.63
C ALA A 95 -28.61 -2.66 -9.99
N ASP A 96 -28.86 -1.60 -9.23
CA ASP A 96 -29.43 -0.36 -9.75
C ASP A 96 -29.36 0.78 -8.71
N ARG A 97 -28.94 1.95 -9.21
CA ARG A 97 -28.96 3.31 -8.62
C ARG A 97 -27.77 3.78 -7.77
N ASP A 98 -27.32 5.00 -8.12
CA ASP A 98 -26.31 5.85 -7.49
C ASP A 98 -26.68 6.33 -6.06
N ASP A 99 -27.21 5.44 -5.22
CA ASP A 99 -27.36 5.69 -3.79
C ASP A 99 -26.25 4.95 -3.06
N VAL A 100 -25.20 5.69 -2.68
CA VAL A 100 -24.07 5.19 -1.91
C VAL A 100 -24.61 4.64 -0.59
N PRO A 101 -24.55 3.32 -0.32
CA PRO A 101 -25.03 2.78 0.95
C PRO A 101 -24.17 3.35 2.07
N ASP A 102 -24.82 3.96 3.06
CA ASP A 102 -24.17 4.40 4.30
C ASP A 102 -23.45 3.20 4.93
N TRP A 103 -22.12 3.25 4.93
CA TRP A 103 -21.22 2.14 5.28
C TRP A 103 -21.04 2.03 6.80
N SER A 104 -22.08 2.35 7.56
CA SER A 104 -22.12 2.35 9.03
C SER A 104 -22.48 0.98 9.62
N GLY A 105 -22.70 -0.04 8.77
CA GLY A 105 -22.71 -1.45 9.15
C GLY A 105 -21.27 -1.97 9.28
N LYS A 106 -20.91 -2.52 10.45
CA LYS A 106 -19.60 -3.05 10.89
C LYS A 106 -19.01 -4.18 10.00
N PHE A 107 -18.87 -3.99 8.70
CA PHE A 107 -17.96 -4.78 7.88
C PHE A 107 -16.58 -4.16 8.03
N PHE A 108 -15.69 -4.87 8.72
CA PHE A 108 -14.27 -4.49 8.81
C PHE A 108 -13.70 -4.39 7.41
N LYS A 109 -13.59 -3.15 6.91
CA LYS A 109 -12.92 -2.86 5.66
C LYS A 109 -11.48 -3.33 5.74
N LYS A 110 -11.13 -4.29 4.89
CA LYS A 110 -9.76 -4.81 4.80
C LYS A 110 -8.91 -3.83 3.98
N THR A 111 -8.16 -2.97 4.66
CA THR A 111 -7.19 -2.06 4.05
C THR A 111 -5.78 -2.61 4.17
N VAL A 112 -4.97 -2.48 3.12
CA VAL A 112 -3.58 -2.93 3.07
C VAL A 112 -2.65 -1.78 3.42
N PHE A 113 -1.74 -2.00 4.36
CA PHE A 113 -0.66 -1.05 4.65
C PHE A 113 0.65 -1.56 4.06
N TYR A 114 1.14 -0.86 3.03
CA TYR A 114 2.43 -1.13 2.41
C TYR A 114 3.47 -0.17 2.97
N ALA A 115 4.37 -0.67 3.81
CA ALA A 115 5.37 0.15 4.47
C ALA A 115 6.78 -0.14 3.93
N SER A 116 7.57 0.89 3.65
CA SER A 116 8.96 0.71 3.21
C SER A 116 9.90 1.77 3.76
N ARG A 117 11.16 1.38 4.02
CA ARG A 117 12.19 2.23 4.65
C ARG A 117 12.66 3.38 3.79
N THR A 118 12.64 3.21 2.47
CA THR A 118 13.14 4.24 1.55
C THR A 118 12.03 4.73 0.63
N HIS A 119 12.02 6.03 0.36
CA HIS A 119 11.10 6.64 -0.60
C HIS A 119 11.21 5.98 -1.97
N SER A 120 12.45 5.67 -2.40
CA SER A 120 12.68 5.00 -3.69
C SER A 120 12.11 3.59 -3.76
N GLN A 121 12.06 2.83 -2.65
CA GLN A 121 11.38 1.53 -2.61
C GLN A 121 9.86 1.68 -2.70
N LEU A 122 9.29 2.72 -2.09
CA LEU A 122 7.86 3.03 -2.22
C LEU A 122 7.50 3.44 -3.64
N SER A 123 8.21 4.41 -4.23
CA SER A 123 7.95 4.86 -5.59
C SER A 123 8.09 3.70 -6.60
N LYS A 124 9.03 2.76 -6.38
CA LYS A 124 9.11 1.51 -7.16
C LYS A 124 7.86 0.66 -7.01
N ALA A 125 7.40 0.39 -5.79
CA ALA A 125 6.18 -0.40 -5.55
C ALA A 125 4.93 0.25 -6.16
N MET A 126 4.82 1.58 -6.07
CA MET A 126 3.74 2.34 -6.72
C MET A 126 3.82 2.23 -8.24
N SER A 127 5.02 2.24 -8.82
CA SER A 127 5.23 2.04 -10.26
C SER A 127 4.86 0.64 -10.71
N GLU A 128 5.19 -0.38 -9.93
CA GLU A 128 4.73 -1.75 -10.18
C GLU A 128 3.20 -1.83 -10.16
N LEU A 129 2.55 -1.24 -9.14
CA LEU A 129 1.09 -1.17 -9.05
C LEU A 129 0.43 -0.48 -10.26
N ARG A 130 1.10 0.48 -10.91
CA ARG A 130 0.58 1.12 -12.14
C ARG A 130 0.50 0.16 -13.32
N ARG A 131 1.39 -0.83 -13.35
CA ARG A 131 1.52 -1.80 -14.45
C ARG A 131 0.61 -3.02 -14.30
N THR A 132 -0.16 -3.10 -13.21
CA THR A 132 -1.08 -4.22 -12.98
C THR A 132 -2.53 -3.83 -13.25
N ASP A 133 -3.38 -4.85 -13.39
CA ASP A 133 -4.84 -4.67 -13.49
C ASP A 133 -5.45 -4.11 -12.20
N TYR A 134 -4.68 -4.07 -11.11
CA TYR A 134 -5.08 -3.46 -9.84
C TYR A 134 -4.89 -1.95 -9.81
N LYS A 135 -4.51 -1.31 -10.92
CA LYS A 135 -4.29 0.15 -11.00
C LYS A 135 -5.50 1.02 -10.66
N LEU A 136 -6.72 0.46 -10.67
CA LEU A 136 -7.97 1.13 -10.30
C LEU A 136 -8.35 0.95 -8.82
N MET A 137 -7.61 0.14 -8.05
CA MET A 137 -7.79 0.06 -6.60
C MET A 137 -7.51 1.42 -5.96
N LYS A 138 -8.30 1.77 -4.95
CA LYS A 138 -8.16 3.07 -4.28
C LYS A 138 -6.85 3.07 -3.50
N ALA A 139 -5.87 3.84 -3.98
CA ALA A 139 -4.59 3.95 -3.35
C ALA A 139 -4.40 5.35 -2.76
N THR A 140 -3.65 5.44 -1.66
CA THR A 140 -3.18 6.72 -1.13
C THR A 140 -1.80 6.53 -0.49
N VAL A 141 -1.13 7.63 -0.25
CA VAL A 141 0.15 7.68 0.46
C VAL A 141 0.00 8.58 1.67
N LEU A 142 0.55 8.14 2.80
CA LEU A 142 0.69 8.98 3.98
C LEU A 142 2.13 9.43 4.12
N GLY A 143 2.30 10.56 4.79
CA GLY A 143 3.60 11.14 5.07
C GLY A 143 3.44 12.26 6.09
N SER A 144 4.55 12.91 6.40
CA SER A 144 4.61 13.97 7.40
C SER A 144 4.30 15.35 6.80
N ARG A 145 3.99 16.31 7.67
CA ARG A 145 3.62 17.69 7.24
C ARG A 145 4.79 18.40 6.56
N ASP A 146 6.03 18.07 6.89
CA ASP A 146 7.23 18.57 6.23
C ASP A 146 7.31 18.20 4.73
N GLN A 147 6.85 17.00 4.35
CA GLN A 147 6.86 16.51 2.98
C GLN A 147 5.65 17.00 2.17
N MET A 148 4.51 17.24 2.84
CA MET A 148 3.24 17.52 2.17
C MET A 148 2.72 18.95 2.32
N CYS A 149 3.24 19.79 3.21
CA CYS A 149 2.67 21.13 3.39
C CYS A 149 3.03 22.04 2.20
N VAL A 150 2.05 22.82 1.75
CA VAL A 150 2.17 23.74 0.60
C VAL A 150 1.95 25.20 1.00
N HIS A 151 1.92 25.46 2.31
CA HIS A 151 1.69 26.81 2.83
C HIS A 151 2.92 27.68 2.56
N PRO A 152 2.76 28.86 1.92
CA PRO A 152 3.90 29.70 1.52
C PRO A 152 4.68 30.24 2.73
N ASP A 153 3.99 30.51 3.83
CA ASP A 153 4.61 31.11 5.03
C ASP A 153 5.38 30.12 5.92
N LEU A 154 5.48 28.84 5.53
CA LEU A 154 6.25 27.85 6.27
C LEU A 154 7.66 27.74 5.69
N PRO A 155 8.72 28.06 6.47
CA PRO A 155 10.09 27.86 6.05
C PRO A 155 10.39 26.37 5.85
N VAL A 156 11.15 26.06 4.79
CA VAL A 156 11.54 24.68 4.46
C VAL A 156 12.38 24.05 5.58
N GLU A 157 13.19 24.85 6.28
CA GLU A 157 14.17 24.40 7.29
C GLU A 157 13.62 24.25 8.72
N GLU A 158 12.33 24.50 8.96
CA GLU A 158 11.79 24.35 10.32
C GLU A 158 11.66 22.90 10.77
N SER A 159 11.93 22.66 12.06
CA SER A 159 11.70 21.39 12.75
C SER A 159 10.26 20.90 12.56
N MET A 160 10.09 19.59 12.39
CA MET A 160 8.78 18.93 12.24
C MET A 160 7.78 19.36 13.33
N THR A 161 8.25 19.56 14.56
CA THR A 161 7.42 20.01 15.68
C THR A 161 6.88 21.42 15.47
N ALA A 162 7.72 22.35 14.99
CA ALA A 162 7.31 23.72 14.71
C ALA A 162 6.24 23.79 13.61
N LYS A 163 6.45 23.04 12.51
CA LYS A 163 5.46 22.92 11.42
C LYS A 163 4.12 22.36 11.91
N ASN A 164 4.15 21.39 12.82
CA ASN A 164 2.93 20.84 13.43
C ASN A 164 2.20 21.88 14.29
N VAL A 165 2.92 22.60 15.15
CA VAL A 165 2.35 23.63 16.03
C VAL A 165 1.77 24.78 15.21
N PHE A 166 2.49 25.25 14.19
CA PHE A 166 2.02 26.29 13.28
C PHE A 166 0.72 25.86 12.58
N CYS A 167 0.70 24.65 12.00
CA CYS A 167 -0.48 24.13 11.33
C CYS A 167 -1.68 24.05 12.29
N GLN A 168 -1.48 23.57 13.52
CA GLN A 168 -2.52 23.51 14.53
C GLN A 168 -3.04 24.90 14.93
N SER A 169 -2.16 25.89 15.06
CA SER A 169 -2.53 27.28 15.33
C SER A 169 -3.43 27.83 14.22
N GLN A 170 -3.03 27.64 12.95
CA GLN A 170 -3.78 28.11 11.79
C GLN A 170 -5.15 27.43 11.64
N LEU A 171 -5.27 26.15 12.05
CA LEU A 171 -6.55 25.44 12.04
C LEU A 171 -7.49 25.95 13.14
N LYS A 172 -6.98 26.21 14.34
CA LYS A 172 -7.76 26.80 15.44
C LYS A 172 -8.25 28.20 15.08
N ALA A 173 -7.38 29.01 14.46
CA ALA A 173 -7.72 30.36 13.99
C ALA A 173 -8.52 30.36 12.68
N LYS A 174 -8.70 29.21 12.01
CA LYS A 174 -9.33 29.05 10.69
C LYS A 174 -8.69 29.92 9.59
N THR A 175 -7.40 30.22 9.71
CA THR A 175 -6.64 31.07 8.78
C THR A 175 -5.99 30.30 7.63
N CYS A 176 -5.93 28.96 7.71
CA CYS A 176 -5.33 28.14 6.65
C CYS A 176 -6.20 28.15 5.37
N ARG A 177 -5.68 28.75 4.29
CA ARG A 177 -6.38 28.82 2.98
C ARG A 177 -6.67 27.46 2.35
N PHE A 178 -5.85 26.45 2.63
CA PHE A 178 -5.88 25.16 1.93
C PHE A 178 -6.79 24.12 2.59
N TYR A 179 -7.01 24.22 3.91
CA TYR A 179 -7.78 23.21 4.67
C TYR A 179 -9.28 23.19 4.31
N PRO A 180 -10.01 24.32 4.27
CA PRO A 180 -11.45 24.31 3.95
C PRO A 180 -11.75 23.72 2.58
N ARG A 181 -10.79 23.80 1.65
CA ARG A 181 -10.93 23.30 0.28
C ARG A 181 -10.80 21.78 0.17
N VAL A 182 -10.31 21.10 1.21
CA VAL A 182 -10.27 19.63 1.24
C VAL A 182 -11.69 19.07 1.19
N GLU A 183 -12.61 19.65 1.95
CA GLU A 183 -14.01 19.24 1.99
C GLU A 183 -14.71 19.37 0.63
N ALA A 184 -14.41 20.45 -0.10
CA ALA A 184 -14.96 20.68 -1.44
C ALA A 184 -14.42 19.68 -2.48
N MET A 185 -13.20 19.17 -2.28
CA MET A 185 -12.52 18.29 -3.24
C MET A 185 -12.62 16.80 -2.88
N LYS A 186 -13.28 16.46 -1.77
CA LYS A 186 -13.40 15.10 -1.27
C LYS A 186 -14.09 14.13 -2.25
N SER A 187 -15.02 14.66 -3.05
CA SER A 187 -15.78 13.88 -4.05
C SER A 187 -14.97 13.57 -5.31
N ASP A 188 -13.82 14.23 -5.51
CA ASP A 188 -12.99 14.01 -6.69
C ASP A 188 -12.23 12.68 -6.58
N ARG A 189 -12.80 11.65 -7.20
CA ARG A 189 -12.24 10.29 -7.20
C ARG A 189 -10.87 10.19 -7.85
N SER A 190 -10.48 11.19 -8.64
CA SER A 190 -9.17 11.18 -9.30
C SER A 190 -8.01 11.29 -8.30
N PHE A 191 -8.25 11.70 -7.05
CA PHE A 191 -7.24 11.67 -5.99
C PHE A 191 -6.82 10.25 -5.57
N PHE A 192 -7.68 9.24 -5.70
CA PHE A 192 -7.33 7.84 -5.40
C PHE A 192 -6.36 7.19 -6.41
N LEU A 193 -6.18 7.81 -7.58
CA LEU A 193 -5.22 7.35 -8.59
C LEU A 193 -3.81 7.88 -8.31
N VAL A 194 -3.71 8.89 -7.43
CA VAL A 194 -2.46 9.48 -7.00
C VAL A 194 -1.81 8.58 -5.97
N ARG A 195 -0.59 8.15 -6.28
CA ARG A 195 0.09 7.11 -5.52
C ARG A 195 1.37 7.58 -4.88
N ASP A 196 2.01 8.62 -5.40
CA ASP A 196 3.24 9.19 -4.82
C ASP A 196 2.97 10.51 -4.08
N ILE A 197 3.88 10.87 -3.18
CA ILE A 197 3.76 12.07 -2.33
C ILE A 197 3.85 13.32 -3.21
N GLU A 198 4.80 13.36 -4.13
CA GLU A 198 5.03 14.49 -5.04
C GLU A 198 3.82 14.72 -5.96
N ASP A 199 3.24 13.64 -6.48
CA ASP A 199 2.04 13.71 -7.31
C ASP A 199 0.85 14.27 -6.52
N LEU A 200 0.70 13.86 -5.25
CA LEU A 200 -0.37 14.34 -4.38
C LEU A 200 -0.20 15.82 -4.06
N VAL A 201 1.03 16.24 -3.78
CA VAL A 201 1.36 17.64 -3.53
C VAL A 201 1.13 18.47 -4.79
N ALA A 202 1.59 18.03 -5.96
CA ALA A 202 1.42 18.74 -7.22
C ALA A 202 -0.06 18.91 -7.60
N LYS A 203 -0.85 17.84 -7.47
CA LYS A 203 -2.28 17.87 -7.71
C LYS A 203 -3.00 18.79 -6.73
N SER A 204 -2.70 18.67 -5.45
CA SER A 204 -3.32 19.49 -4.41
C SER A 204 -2.96 20.98 -4.58
N LYS A 205 -1.75 21.32 -5.03
CA LYS A 205 -1.37 22.69 -5.40
C LYS A 205 -2.23 23.21 -6.55
N LYS A 206 -2.45 22.41 -7.60
CA LYS A 206 -3.32 22.77 -8.74
C LYS A 206 -4.76 23.06 -8.32
N HIS A 207 -5.30 22.27 -7.40
CA HIS A 207 -6.65 22.46 -6.87
C HIS A 207 -6.72 23.46 -5.69
N GLY A 208 -5.58 23.83 -5.10
CA GLY A 208 -5.50 24.71 -3.94
C GLY A 208 -6.03 24.08 -2.64
N CYS A 209 -5.91 22.76 -2.47
CA CYS A 209 -6.30 22.04 -1.25
C CYS A 209 -5.08 21.58 -0.44
N CYS A 210 -5.29 21.23 0.82
CA CYS A 210 -4.20 20.78 1.70
C CYS A 210 -3.86 19.30 1.43
N PRO A 211 -2.65 18.96 0.94
CA PRO A 211 -2.30 17.58 0.61
C PRO A 211 -2.27 16.66 1.85
N PHE A 212 -1.82 17.19 2.99
CA PHE A 212 -1.76 16.45 4.25
C PHE A 212 -3.13 16.01 4.77
N TYR A 213 -4.14 16.90 4.73
CA TYR A 213 -5.49 16.53 5.14
C TYR A 213 -6.23 15.74 4.07
N MET A 214 -5.93 15.99 2.79
CA MET A 214 -6.43 15.19 1.68
C MET A 214 -6.00 13.73 1.80
N SER A 215 -4.72 13.42 2.03
CA SER A 215 -4.26 12.03 2.19
C SER A 215 -4.94 11.30 3.35
N ARG A 216 -5.25 12.01 4.44
CA ARG A 216 -5.99 11.47 5.59
C ARG A 216 -7.44 11.14 5.27
N HIS A 217 -8.13 11.99 4.53
CA HIS A 217 -9.47 11.68 4.05
C HIS A 217 -9.45 10.49 3.07
N LEU A 218 -8.52 10.48 2.11
CA LEU A 218 -8.37 9.36 1.18
C LEU A 218 -8.07 8.04 1.91
N GLN A 219 -7.38 8.07 3.06
CA GLN A 219 -7.10 6.88 3.87
C GLN A 219 -8.39 6.17 4.36
N GLU A 220 -9.47 6.89 4.64
CA GLU A 220 -10.75 6.31 5.07
C GLU A 220 -11.33 5.40 3.98
N GLU A 221 -11.15 5.81 2.72
CA GLU A 221 -11.67 5.13 1.55
C GLU A 221 -10.64 4.27 0.79
N ALA A 222 -9.37 4.29 1.17
CA ALA A 222 -8.31 3.52 0.52
C ALA A 222 -8.37 2.01 0.76
N ASP A 223 -7.94 1.29 -0.26
CA ASP A 223 -7.72 -0.17 -0.29
C ASP A 223 -6.28 -0.51 0.04
N ILE A 224 -5.37 0.34 -0.42
CA ILE A 224 -3.94 0.25 -0.16
C ILE A 224 -3.39 1.61 0.24
N ILE A 225 -2.62 1.63 1.32
CA ILE A 225 -2.00 2.82 1.90
C ILE A 225 -0.49 2.59 1.90
N PHE A 226 0.23 3.45 1.17
CA PHE A 226 1.69 3.46 1.16
C PHE A 226 2.22 4.32 2.31
N LEU A 227 3.21 3.81 3.04
CA LEU A 227 3.78 4.43 4.23
C LEU A 227 5.32 4.47 4.14
N PRO A 228 5.96 5.66 4.18
CA PRO A 228 7.38 5.76 4.48
C PRO A 228 7.60 5.30 5.92
N CYS A 229 8.45 4.30 6.13
CA CYS A 229 8.75 3.72 7.44
C CYS A 229 9.55 4.69 8.31
N ASN A 230 8.87 5.70 8.83
CA ASN A 230 9.16 6.26 10.13
C ASN A 230 8.17 5.63 11.10
N ILE A 231 8.62 4.59 11.81
CA ILE A 231 7.84 3.66 12.67
C ILE A 231 6.88 4.37 13.65
N ARG A 232 7.09 5.66 13.95
CA ARG A 232 6.24 6.45 14.84
C ARG A 232 4.79 6.60 14.35
N THR A 233 4.51 6.54 13.05
CA THR A 233 3.13 6.69 12.52
C THR A 233 2.25 5.46 12.75
N LEU A 234 2.84 4.30 13.06
CA LEU A 234 2.08 3.06 13.30
C LEU A 234 1.59 2.93 14.75
N GLN A 235 2.08 3.73 15.70
CA GLN A 235 1.67 3.64 17.11
C GLN A 235 0.33 4.32 17.41
N GLU A 236 -0.20 5.18 16.52
CA GLU A 236 -1.40 5.99 16.82
C GLU A 236 -2.74 5.36 16.37
N ASN A 237 -2.72 4.22 15.64
CA ASN A 237 -3.95 3.59 15.10
C ASN A 237 -4.12 2.12 15.55
N SER A 238 -3.83 1.84 16.82
CA SER A 238 -3.75 0.48 17.36
C SER A 238 -5.09 -0.09 17.84
N GLU A 239 -6.09 -0.21 16.95
CA GLU A 239 -7.22 -1.13 17.21
C GLU A 239 -7.70 -1.89 15.97
N ASN A 240 -7.32 -1.49 14.76
CA ASN A 240 -7.79 -2.17 13.55
C ASN A 240 -6.66 -2.28 12.51
N ILE A 241 -6.37 -3.52 12.10
CA ILE A 241 -5.73 -3.96 10.83
C ILE A 241 -4.31 -4.56 11.00
N TRP A 242 -4.25 -5.90 11.03
CA TRP A 242 -3.05 -6.70 10.83
C TRP A 242 -2.90 -7.08 9.35
N ALA A 243 -2.12 -6.28 8.61
CA ALA A 243 -1.42 -6.71 7.39
C ALA A 243 -0.30 -5.71 7.09
N VAL A 244 0.70 -5.64 7.98
CA VAL A 244 1.95 -4.91 7.69
C VAL A 244 2.78 -5.79 6.75
N LEU A 245 2.68 -5.53 5.46
CA LEU A 245 3.45 -6.23 4.43
C LEU A 245 4.88 -5.68 4.43
N HIS A 246 5.76 -6.24 5.27
CA HIS A 246 7.17 -5.86 5.31
C HIS A 246 7.95 -6.53 4.17
N ALA A 247 7.83 -5.96 2.97
CA ALA A 247 8.68 -6.31 1.84
C ALA A 247 10.06 -5.64 1.98
N LEU A 248 11.02 -6.42 2.48
CA LEU A 248 12.41 -6.54 2.01
C LEU A 248 13.61 -5.90 2.75
N PHE A 249 14.58 -6.80 2.90
CA PHE A 249 16.03 -6.69 3.11
C PHE A 249 16.58 -6.51 4.53
N SER A 250 17.08 -7.65 5.05
CA SER A 250 18.35 -7.90 5.75
C SER A 250 18.85 -6.86 6.77
N HIS A 251 19.21 -7.39 7.94
CA HIS A 251 20.02 -6.80 9.01
C HIS A 251 19.41 -5.88 10.08
N CYS A 252 18.34 -5.12 9.87
CA CYS A 252 17.87 -4.19 10.93
C CYS A 252 16.73 -4.69 11.83
N LEU A 253 16.12 -5.83 11.52
CA LEU A 253 14.80 -6.17 12.08
C LEU A 253 14.80 -7.29 13.15
N HIS A 254 15.97 -7.70 13.63
CA HIS A 254 16.04 -8.81 14.60
C HIS A 254 15.66 -8.39 16.04
N LYS A 255 15.83 -7.11 16.41
CA LYS A 255 15.69 -6.67 17.81
C LYS A 255 14.35 -6.04 18.21
N ARG A 256 13.52 -5.58 17.26
CA ARG A 256 12.26 -4.87 17.58
C ARG A 256 10.98 -5.54 17.10
N ILE A 257 11.05 -6.49 16.17
CA ILE A 257 9.94 -7.40 15.90
C ILE A 257 9.70 -8.31 17.12
N LYS A 258 10.75 -8.74 17.83
CA LYS A 258 10.59 -9.44 19.12
C LYS A 258 9.74 -8.65 20.12
N PHE A 259 9.83 -7.32 20.12
CA PHE A 259 9.08 -6.45 21.03
C PHE A 259 7.60 -6.32 20.64
N LEU A 260 7.30 -6.24 19.33
CA LEU A 260 5.92 -6.25 18.81
C LEU A 260 5.27 -7.64 18.85
N LEU A 261 6.06 -8.72 18.77
CA LEU A 261 5.60 -10.11 18.91
C LEU A 261 5.48 -10.55 20.38
N GLN A 262 6.26 -10.00 21.31
CA GLN A 262 6.11 -10.30 22.75
C GLN A 262 4.92 -9.60 23.41
N SER A 263 4.43 -8.50 22.82
CA SER A 263 3.30 -7.73 23.36
C SER A 263 1.94 -8.31 22.99
N HIS A 264 1.87 -9.21 22.02
CA HIS A 264 0.70 -10.04 21.73
C HIS A 264 1.10 -11.52 21.86
N GLN A 265 0.74 -12.13 22.99
CA GLN A 265 1.00 -13.55 23.29
C GLN A 265 0.66 -14.48 22.12
N LEU A 266 1.66 -15.21 21.62
CA LEU A 266 1.67 -16.67 21.50
C LEU A 266 3.11 -17.12 21.20
N LEU A 267 3.81 -17.44 22.28
CA LEU A 267 4.94 -18.37 22.25
C LEU A 267 4.40 -19.72 21.77
N LEU A 268 4.95 -20.26 20.69
CA LEU A 268 5.19 -21.70 20.64
C LEU A 268 6.65 -21.91 20.23
N HIS A 269 7.39 -22.33 21.24
CA HIS A 269 8.64 -23.07 21.12
C HIS A 269 8.36 -24.45 20.52
N GLU A 270 9.45 -25.17 20.22
CA GLU A 270 9.59 -26.56 19.74
C GLU A 270 9.80 -26.64 18.22
N HIS A 271 10.93 -27.09 17.68
CA HIS A 271 12.08 -27.84 18.22
C HIS A 271 13.39 -27.36 17.57
#